data_AF-A0A6I3UZ97-F1
#
_entry.id   AF-A0A6I3UZ97-F1
#
_cell.length_a   1.000
_cell.length_b   1.000
_cell.length_c   1.000
_cell.angle_alpha   90.00
_cell.angle_beta   90.00
_cell.angle_gamma   90.00
#
_symmetry.space_group_name_H-M   'P 1'
#
loop_
_entity.id
_entity.type
_entity.pdbx_description
1 polymer ?
#
loop_
_entity_poly.entity_id
_entity_poly.type
_entity_poly.pdbx_seq_one_letter_code
_entity_poly.pdbx_strand_id
1 'polypeptide(L)' 'QTIKLIANIKESTLYPILKKLEASGFLTTYSREFQGRMRKYYSLTNRGVEQLVSLKEEWTLYTDTVNGIIEGSIRHDKN' A
#
# COMPACT_ATOMS: atom_id res chain seq x y z
N GLN A 1 -10.18 -4.11 9.26
CA GLN A 1 -9.17 -3.48 8.38
C GLN A 1 -8.29 -4.58 7.81
N THR A 2 -8.28 -4.76 6.50
CA THR A 2 -7.61 -5.86 5.79
C THR A 2 -6.09 -5.91 6.03
N ILE A 3 -5.44 -4.77 6.27
CA ILE A 3 -4.00 -4.69 6.53
C ILE A 3 -3.58 -5.49 7.78
N LYS A 4 -4.42 -5.52 8.82
CA LYS A 4 -4.13 -6.28 10.06
C LYS A 4 -4.13 -7.81 9.86
N LEU A 5 -4.63 -8.30 8.71
CA LEU A 5 -4.62 -9.73 8.39
C LEU A 5 -3.22 -10.24 8.03
N ILE A 6 -2.38 -9.37 7.47
CA ILE A 6 -1.06 -9.75 6.95
C ILE A 6 0.10 -9.06 7.68
N ALA A 7 -0.17 -7.95 8.35
CA ALA A 7 0.84 -7.18 9.07
C ALA A 7 0.35 -6.83 10.47
N ASN A 8 1.16 -7.13 11.49
CA ASN A 8 0.89 -6.75 12.87
C ASN A 8 1.21 -5.25 13.10
N ILE A 9 0.43 -4.38 12.46
CA ILE A 9 0.60 -2.93 12.50
C ILE A 9 -0.25 -2.33 13.62
N LYS A 10 0.41 -1.64 14.55
CA LYS A 10 -0.23 -0.83 15.60
C LYS A 10 -0.79 0.46 15.01
N GLU A 11 -1.82 1.02 15.66
CA GLU A 11 -2.40 2.30 15.24
C GLU A 11 -1.38 3.44 15.27
N SER A 12 -0.49 3.44 16.28
CA SER A 12 0.63 4.38 16.38
C SER A 12 1.58 4.35 15.18
N THR A 13 1.61 3.26 14.43
CA THR A 13 2.39 3.11 13.18
C THR A 13 1.55 3.44 11.95
N LEU A 14 0.26 3.09 11.95
CA LEU A 14 -0.64 3.34 10.83
C LEU A 14 -0.87 4.85 10.59
N TYR A 15 -1.08 5.64 11.65
CA TYR A 15 -1.39 7.07 11.50
C TYR A 15 -0.24 7.87 10.85
N PRO A 16 1.05 7.69 11.24
CA PRO A 16 2.16 8.30 10.52
C PRO A 16 2.22 7.92 9.03
N ILE A 17 1.92 6.67 8.68
CA ILE A 17 1.89 6.22 7.28
C ILE A 17 0.79 6.96 6.50
N LEU A 18 -0.43 7.01 7.05
CA LEU A 18 -1.54 7.72 6.43
C LEU A 18 -1.24 9.22 6.25
N LYS A 19 -0.64 9.86 7.26
CA LYS A 19 -0.20 11.26 7.16
C LYS A 19 0.86 11.46 6.08
N LYS A 20 1.82 10.54 5.94
CA LYS A 20 2.83 10.62 4.88
C LYS A 20 2.19 10.50 3.49
N LEU A 21 1.25 9.57 3.32
CA LEU A 21 0.52 9.40 2.05
C LEU A 21 -0.36 10.60 1.71
N GLU A 22 -0.99 11.23 2.70
CA GLU A 22 -1.72 12.50 2.55
C GLU A 22 -0.75 13.63 2.14
N ALA A 23 0.38 13.78 2.84
CA ALA A 23 1.39 14.80 2.54
C ALA A 23 2.04 14.62 1.15
N SER A 24 2.19 13.38 0.68
CA SER A 24 2.66 13.08 -0.69
C SER A 24 1.58 13.29 -1.76
N GLY A 25 0.35 13.62 -1.37
CA GLY A 25 -0.77 13.88 -2.29
C GLY A 25 -1.42 12.62 -2.86
N PHE A 26 -1.13 11.43 -2.31
CA PHE A 26 -1.74 10.17 -2.73
C PHE A 26 -3.09 9.93 -2.06
N LEU A 27 -3.30 10.51 -0.87
CA LEU A 27 -4.58 10.50 -0.18
C LEU A 27 -5.10 11.93 -0.02
N THR A 28 -6.42 12.05 -0.04
CA THR A 28 -7.15 13.21 0.47
C THR A 28 -8.05 12.78 1.61
N THR A 29 -8.57 13.75 2.35
CA THR A 29 -9.36 13.48 3.55
C THR A 29 -10.65 14.27 3.59
N TYR A 30 -11.67 13.66 4.17
CA TYR A 30 -12.97 14.27 4.38
C TYR A 30 -13.57 13.82 5.69
N SER A 31 -14.39 14.66 6.29
CA SER A 31 -15.07 14.36 7.55
C SER A 31 -16.51 13.95 7.27
N ARG A 32 -16.96 12.85 7.89
CA ARG A 32 -18.33 12.37 7.79
C ARG A 32 -18.81 11.88 9.15
N GLU A 33 -20.06 12.17 9.49
CA GLU A 33 -20.67 11.61 10.69
C GLU A 33 -20.88 10.10 10.51
N PHE A 34 -20.49 9.33 11.52
CA PHE A 34 -20.74 7.91 11.59
C PHE A 34 -21.00 7.53 13.05
N GLN A 35 -22.21 7.02 13.32
CA GLN A 35 -22.67 6.65 14.66
C GLN A 35 -22.54 7.81 15.68
N GLY A 36 -23.06 8.99 15.33
CA GLY A 36 -23.09 10.14 16.24
C GLY A 36 -21.73 10.81 16.47
N ARG A 37 -20.70 10.43 15.71
CA ARG A 37 -19.34 11.00 15.83
C ARG A 37 -18.80 11.37 14.47
N MET A 38 -18.21 12.56 14.37
CA MET A 38 -17.45 12.94 13.17
C MET A 38 -16.19 12.10 13.06
N ARG A 39 -16.01 11.44 11.91
CA ARG A 39 -14.83 10.63 11.60
C ARG A 39 -14.12 11.21 10.38
N LYS A 40 -12.78 11.24 10.44
CA LYS A 40 -11.92 11.56 9.30
C LYS A 40 -11.74 10.30 8.45
N TYR A 41 -12.14 10.37 7.19
CA TYR A 41 -11.96 9.32 6.19
C TYR A 41 -10.85 9.73 5.22
N TYR A 42 -10.18 8.73 4.65
CA TYR A 42 -9.17 8.89 3.62
C TYR A 42 -9.71 8.32 2.31
N SER A 43 -9.45 9.00 1.20
CA SER A 43 -9.71 8.49 -0.15
C SER A 43 -8.49 8.70 -1.04
N LEU A 44 -8.34 7.84 -2.05
CA LEU A 44 -7.30 8.02 -3.07
C LEU A 44 -7.58 9.29 -3.88
N THR A 45 -6.53 10.02 -4.18
CA THR A 45 -6.54 11.03 -5.24
C THR A 45 -6.25 10.37 -6.60
N ASN A 46 -6.38 11.10 -7.70
CA ASN A 46 -5.96 10.58 -9.02
C ASN A 46 -4.48 10.16 -9.02
N ARG A 47 -3.60 10.96 -8.42
CA ARG A 47 -2.18 10.62 -8.22
C ARG A 47 -2.00 9.38 -7.35
N GLY A 48 -2.86 9.20 -6.34
CA GLY A 48 -2.87 8.00 -5.52
C GLY A 48 -3.26 6.75 -6.30
N VAL A 49 -4.22 6.87 -7.24
CA VAL A 49 -4.61 5.77 -8.13
C VAL A 49 -3.45 5.40 -9.06
N GLU A 50 -2.81 6.39 -9.69
CA GLU A 50 -1.63 6.17 -10.54
C GLU A 50 -0.50 5.48 -9.76
N GLN A 51 -0.17 5.98 -8.58
CA GLN A 51 0.83 5.37 -7.71
C GLN A 51 0.47 3.94 -7.31
N LEU A 52 -0.82 3.67 -7.04
CA LEU A 52 -1.28 2.32 -6.72
C LEU A 52 -1.10 1.36 -7.90
N VAL A 53 -1.30 1.82 -9.13
CA VAL A 53 -1.05 0.99 -10.32
C VAL A 53 0.44 0.63 -10.41
N SER A 54 1.33 1.62 -10.30
CA SER A 54 2.78 1.37 -10.33
C SER A 54 3.25 0.43 -9.20
N LEU A 55 2.71 0.60 -7.98
CA LEU A 55 3.03 -0.29 -6.86
C LEU A 55 2.55 -1.73 -7.09
N LYS A 56 1.44 -1.93 -7.81
CA LYS A 56 0.97 -3.27 -8.17
C LYS A 56 1.87 -3.92 -9.22
N GLU A 57 2.30 -3.15 -10.21
CA GLU A 57 3.23 -3.62 -11.24
C GLU A 57 4.58 -4.01 -10.61
N GLU A 58 5.11 -3.17 -9.72
CA GLU A 58 6.34 -3.44 -8.98
C GLU A 58 6.19 -4.69 -8.08
N TRP A 59 5.04 -4.83 -7.41
CA TRP A 59 4.75 -6.01 -6.60
C TRP A 59 4.73 -7.29 -7.44
N THR A 60 4.04 -7.29 -8.58
CA THR A 60 3.99 -8.43 -9.50
C THR A 60 5.40 -8.80 -9.97
N LEU A 61 6.18 -7.82 -10.43
CA LEU A 61 7.57 -8.05 -10.84
C LEU A 61 8.40 -8.66 -9.70
N TYR A 62 8.26 -8.12 -8.49
CA TYR A 62 8.97 -8.61 -7.32
C TYR A 62 8.61 -10.07 -7.02
N THR A 63 7.31 -10.41 -6.96
CA THR A 63 6.87 -11.78 -6.67
C THR A 63 7.27 -12.76 -7.76
N ASP A 64 7.13 -12.36 -9.03
CA ASP A 64 7.49 -13.22 -10.17
C ASP A 64 9.00 -13.50 -10.18
N THR A 65 9.81 -12.49 -9.86
CA THR A 65 11.27 -12.65 -9.76
C THR A 65 11.64 -13.62 -8.62
N VAL A 66 11.05 -13.44 -7.44
CA VAL A 66 11.29 -14.32 -6.29
C VAL A 66 10.85 -15.75 -6.60
N ASN A 67 9.66 -15.94 -7.17
CA ASN A 67 9.16 -17.24 -7.58
C ASN A 67 10.07 -17.88 -8.63
N GLY A 68 10.49 -17.12 -9.64
CA GLY A 68 11.39 -17.63 -10.67
C GLY A 68 12.76 -18.07 -10.13
N ILE A 69 13.27 -17.41 -9.10
CA ILE A 69 14.49 -17.84 -8.40
C ILE A 69 14.25 -19.15 -7.65
N ILE A 70 13.13 -19.27 -6.93
CA ILE A 70 12.79 -20.46 -6.14
C ILE A 70 12.54 -21.68 -7.05
N GLU A 71 11.82 -21.48 -8.16
CA GLU A 71 11.50 -22.51 -9.16
C GLU A 71 12.69 -22.81 -10.08
N GLY A 72 13.74 -21.98 -10.04
CA GLY A 72 14.97 -22.15 -10.80
C GLY A 72 14.85 -21.79 -12.28
N SER A 73 13.79 -21.07 -12.69
CA SER A 73 13.61 -20.50 -14.04
C SER A 73 14.39 -19.20 -14.23
N ILE A 74 14.68 -18.49 -13.14
CA ILE A 74 15.61 -17.36 -13.11
C ILE A 74 16.87 -17.83 -12.37
N ARG A 75 18.00 -17.85 -13.09
CA ARG A 75 19.31 -18.12 -12.52
C ARG A 75 20.25 -17.01 -12.94
N HIS A 76 21.17 -16.66 -12.04
CA HIS A 76 22.34 -15.92 -12.48
C HIS A 76 23.23 -16.92 -13.23
N ASP A 77 23.35 -16.78 -14.53
CA ASP A 77 24.37 -17.51 -15.29
C ASP A 77 25.73 -17.08 -14.73
N LYS A 78 26.32 -17.98 -13.94
CA LYS A 78 27.76 -18.01 -13.71
C LYS A 78 28.29 -19.07 -14.67
N ASN A 79 28.92 -18.62 -15.74
CA ASN A 79 30.15 -19.31 -16.14
C ASN A 79 31.11 -19.30 -14.95
#